data_AF-A0A2N3E7E7-F1
#
_entry.id   AF-A0A2N3E7E7-F1
#
_cell.length_a   1.000
_cell.length_b   1.000
_cell.length_c   1.000
_cell.angle_alpha   90.00
_cell.angle_beta   90.00
_cell.angle_gamma   90.00
#
_symmetry.space_group_name_H-M   'P 1'
#
loop_
_entity.id
_entity.type
_entity.pdbx_description
1 polymer ?
#
loop_
_entity_poly.entity_id
_entity_poly.type
_entity_poly.pdbx_seq_one_letter_code
_entity_poly.pdbx_strand_id
1 'polypeptide(L)'
;MTELSRIRNFSIVAHIDHGKSTLADRLIQLIGGLTQREMKEQVLDSMDIERERGITIKAQTVRLDYRAKDGLDYVLNLIDTPGHVDFGYEVSRSMRAVEGSLLVVDASQGVEDVLEAIVTRLPAPKGDREAALKAMLVDSWYDAYLGVVVLVRIHDGVLKKGDRIRMMMTGATHSVERLGVFRPKMEDAAELGPGEIGYFTGSIKQVRDTRVGDTITHERRLCAQALPGYKPAQPVVFCGLFPVDSSEFEALREAIEKLALNDASFTYEMETSAALGFGFRCGFLGLLH
;
A
#
# COMPACT_ATOMS: atom_id res chain seq x y z
N MET A 1 -24.02 -14.16 21.66
CA MET A 1 -23.24 -12.98 22.10
C MET A 1 -22.05 -12.87 21.18
N THR A 2 -21.79 -11.69 20.61
CA THR A 2 -20.67 -11.48 19.69
C THR A 2 -19.35 -11.57 20.47
N GLU A 3 -18.38 -12.32 19.94
CA GLU A 3 -17.03 -12.40 20.51
C GLU A 3 -16.34 -11.04 20.42
N LEU A 4 -15.58 -10.65 21.46
CA LEU A 4 -14.84 -9.38 21.51
C LEU A 4 -13.88 -9.20 20.30
N SER A 5 -13.31 -10.30 19.80
CA SER A 5 -12.44 -10.32 18.62
C SER A 5 -13.14 -9.88 17.33
N ARG A 6 -14.48 -9.84 17.31
CA ARG A 6 -15.32 -9.54 16.14
C ARG A 6 -16.06 -8.20 16.26
N ILE A 7 -15.75 -7.39 17.27
CA ILE A 7 -16.30 -6.04 17.43
C ILE A 7 -15.28 -5.01 16.91
N ARG A 8 -15.73 -4.03 16.15
CA ARG A 8 -14.91 -2.89 15.69
C ARG A 8 -15.66 -1.60 16.00
N ASN A 9 -15.09 -0.76 16.85
CA ASN A 9 -15.61 0.58 17.08
C ASN A 9 -14.74 1.57 16.33
N PHE A 10 -15.37 2.42 15.52
CA PHE A 10 -14.65 3.44 14.76
C PHE A 10 -15.50 4.68 14.55
N SER A 11 -14.84 5.81 14.32
CA SER A 11 -15.49 7.06 13.94
C SER A 11 -15.15 7.47 12.51
N ILE A 12 -16.01 8.26 11.86
CA ILE A 12 -15.66 8.94 10.61
C ILE A 12 -15.40 10.40 10.92
N VAL A 13 -14.23 10.88 10.52
CA VAL A 13 -13.77 12.27 10.67
C VAL A 13 -13.48 12.84 9.30
N ALA A 14 -14.08 13.98 8.98
CA ALA A 14 -13.89 14.69 7.72
C ALA A 14 -14.14 16.17 7.96
N HIS A 15 -13.67 17.06 7.08
CA HIS A 15 -14.12 18.44 7.05
C HIS A 15 -15.54 18.54 6.44
N ILE A 16 -16.19 19.70 6.58
CA ILE A 16 -17.54 19.96 6.04
C ILE A 16 -17.57 19.65 4.55
N ASP A 17 -18.68 19.09 4.07
CA ASP A 17 -18.95 18.75 2.66
C ASP A 17 -18.01 17.70 2.01
N HIS A 18 -17.08 17.09 2.75
CA HIS A 18 -16.15 16.07 2.23
C HIS A 18 -16.75 14.65 2.10
N GLY A 19 -18.09 14.55 2.04
CA GLY A 19 -18.77 13.27 1.83
C GLY A 19 -18.78 12.32 3.03
N LYS A 20 -18.57 12.82 4.25
CA LYS A 20 -18.67 12.06 5.50
C LYS A 20 -20.01 11.34 5.66
N SER A 21 -21.11 12.09 5.61
CA SER A 21 -22.46 11.55 5.73
C SER A 21 -22.78 10.59 4.58
N THR A 22 -22.31 10.92 3.37
CA THR A 22 -22.43 10.06 2.18
C THR A 22 -21.72 8.72 2.38
N LEU A 23 -20.52 8.70 2.95
CA LEU A 23 -19.79 7.48 3.26
C LEU A 23 -20.52 6.65 4.33
N ALA A 24 -21.00 7.30 5.39
CA ALA A 24 -21.77 6.65 6.44
C ALA A 24 -23.04 5.98 5.88
N ASP A 25 -23.80 6.70 5.04
CA ASP A 25 -25.01 6.17 4.39
C ASP A 25 -24.70 4.97 3.48
N ARG A 26 -23.59 5.03 2.72
CA ARG A 26 -23.17 3.91 1.86
C ARG A 26 -22.75 2.67 2.66
N LEU A 27 -22.13 2.85 3.83
CA LEU A 27 -21.83 1.74 4.73
C LEU A 27 -23.11 1.08 5.26
N ILE A 28 -24.09 1.88 5.68
CA ILE A 28 -25.39 1.37 6.17
C ILE A 28 -26.14 0.62 5.06
N GLN A 29 -26.11 1.15 3.83
CA GLN A 29 -26.69 0.54 2.63
C GLN A 29 -26.14 -0.86 2.34
N LEU A 30 -24.82 -0.94 2.22
CA LEU A 30 -24.15 -2.16 1.78
C LEU A 30 -24.26 -3.28 2.82
N ILE A 31 -24.37 -2.92 4.10
CA ILE A 31 -24.46 -3.88 5.20
C ILE A 31 -25.92 -4.31 5.44
N GLY A 32 -26.90 -3.63 4.82
CA GLY A 32 -28.30 -4.07 4.82
C GLY A 32 -29.09 -3.69 6.07
N GLY A 33 -28.68 -2.63 6.78
CA GLY A 33 -29.37 -2.16 8.00
C GLY A 33 -30.73 -1.49 7.76
N LEU A 34 -31.06 -1.11 6.52
CA LEU A 34 -32.29 -0.40 6.15
C LEU A 34 -32.79 -0.84 4.77
N THR A 35 -34.12 -0.91 4.60
CA THR A 35 -34.74 -1.16 3.30
C THR A 35 -34.65 0.08 2.38
N GLN A 36 -34.74 -0.09 1.05
CA GLN A 36 -34.75 1.03 0.09
C GLN A 36 -35.83 2.10 0.38
N ARG A 37 -36.88 1.76 1.15
CA ARG A 37 -37.93 2.71 1.56
C ARG A 37 -37.59 3.51 2.83
N GLU A 38 -36.70 2.99 3.67
CA GLU A 38 -36.23 3.67 4.89
C GLU A 38 -34.99 4.54 4.62
N MET A 39 -34.41 4.38 3.43
CA MET A 39 -33.33 5.21 2.91
C MET A 39 -33.82 6.60 2.52
N LYS A 40 -33.47 7.58 3.36
CA LYS A 40 -33.38 8.99 2.97
C LYS A 40 -31.90 9.33 2.75
N GLU A 41 -31.58 10.35 1.95
CA GLU A 41 -30.24 10.94 1.97
C GLU A 41 -29.96 11.45 3.39
N GLN A 42 -28.74 11.22 3.92
CA GLN A 42 -28.30 11.63 5.25
C GLN A 42 -29.11 10.98 6.39
N VAL A 43 -29.05 9.66 6.51
CA VAL A 43 -29.85 8.88 7.47
C VAL A 43 -29.48 9.21 8.92
N LEU A 44 -28.21 9.52 9.17
CA LEU A 44 -27.70 9.85 10.50
C LEU A 44 -28.00 11.29 10.91
N ASP A 45 -28.30 12.19 9.96
CA ASP A 45 -28.64 13.58 10.26
C ASP A 45 -30.11 13.64 10.73
N SER A 46 -30.28 13.80 12.04
CA SER A 46 -31.57 13.63 12.73
C SER A 46 -32.35 14.94 12.89
N MET A 47 -31.66 16.09 12.85
CA MET A 47 -32.28 17.40 13.01
C MET A 47 -32.61 18.03 11.65
N ASP A 48 -33.73 18.78 11.58
CA ASP A 48 -34.13 19.45 10.33
C ASP A 48 -33.09 20.47 9.86
N ILE A 49 -32.42 21.15 10.79
CA ILE A 49 -31.34 22.11 10.50
C ILE A 49 -30.08 21.44 9.93
N GLU A 50 -29.79 20.20 10.28
CA GLU A 50 -28.65 19.43 9.73
C GLU A 50 -28.90 19.14 8.25
N ARG A 51 -30.13 18.73 7.91
CA ARG A 51 -30.56 18.43 6.54
C ARG A 51 -30.68 19.66 5.66
N GLU A 52 -31.22 20.77 6.19
CA GLU A 52 -31.34 22.03 5.44
C GLU A 52 -29.98 22.63 5.09
N ARG A 53 -28.97 22.44 5.95
CA ARG A 53 -27.63 23.02 5.78
C ARG A 53 -26.59 22.03 5.25
N GLY A 54 -26.91 20.74 5.16
CA GLY A 54 -25.98 19.70 4.72
C GLY A 54 -24.81 19.44 5.69
N ILE A 55 -24.96 19.80 6.98
CA ILE A 55 -23.89 19.66 7.99
C ILE A 55 -24.32 18.75 9.13
N THR A 56 -23.40 17.93 9.64
CA THR A 56 -23.60 17.17 10.88
C THR A 56 -23.20 18.04 12.07
N ILE A 57 -24.14 18.26 12.99
CA ILE A 57 -23.96 19.09 14.21
C ILE A 57 -23.70 18.21 15.43
N LYS A 58 -24.32 17.03 15.48
CA LYS A 58 -24.21 16.11 16.62
C LYS A 58 -23.67 14.75 16.22
N ALA A 59 -22.79 14.17 17.04
CA ALA A 59 -22.31 12.81 16.78
C ALA A 59 -23.43 11.77 16.95
N GLN A 60 -23.57 10.89 15.96
CA GLN A 60 -24.60 9.84 15.92
C GLN A 60 -23.93 8.47 15.82
N THR A 61 -24.46 7.51 16.58
CA THR A 61 -23.87 6.17 16.65
C THR A 61 -24.79 5.15 16.01
N VAL A 62 -24.25 4.32 15.13
CA VAL A 62 -24.95 3.21 14.48
C VAL A 62 -24.18 1.92 14.66
N ARG A 63 -24.91 0.84 14.94
CA ARG A 63 -24.35 -0.51 14.98
C ARG A 63 -24.77 -1.27 13.73
N LEU A 64 -23.81 -1.85 13.04
CA LEU A 64 -23.99 -2.59 11.79
C LEU A 64 -23.45 -4.01 11.94
N ASP A 65 -24.22 -5.00 11.52
CA ASP A 65 -23.80 -6.40 11.53
C ASP A 65 -23.31 -6.77 10.11
N TYR A 66 -21.99 -6.91 9.93
CA TYR A 66 -21.33 -7.11 8.64
C TYR A 66 -20.77 -8.53 8.50
N ARG A 67 -21.21 -9.25 7.46
CA ARG A 67 -20.59 -10.51 7.07
C ARG A 67 -19.39 -10.26 6.15
N ALA A 68 -18.20 -10.50 6.67
CA ALA A 68 -16.96 -10.26 5.94
C ALA A 68 -16.70 -11.39 4.92
N LYS A 69 -15.75 -11.14 4.00
CA LYS A 69 -15.37 -12.07 2.93
C LYS A 69 -14.74 -13.38 3.45
N ASP A 70 -14.26 -13.38 4.70
CA ASP A 70 -13.80 -14.57 5.41
C ASP A 70 -14.97 -15.48 5.86
N GLY A 71 -16.21 -15.05 5.63
CA GLY A 71 -17.44 -15.77 5.95
C GLY A 71 -17.93 -15.53 7.39
N LEU A 72 -17.22 -14.75 8.20
CA LEU A 72 -17.52 -14.47 9.60
C LEU A 72 -18.34 -13.18 9.76
N ASP A 73 -19.18 -13.15 10.80
CA ASP A 73 -19.99 -11.98 11.15
C ASP A 73 -19.25 -11.08 12.16
N TYR A 74 -19.20 -9.79 11.85
CA TYR A 74 -18.59 -8.74 12.64
C TYR A 74 -19.63 -7.71 13.06
N VAL A 75 -19.42 -7.11 14.23
CA VAL A 75 -20.21 -5.97 14.70
C VAL A 75 -19.37 -4.71 14.51
N LEU A 76 -19.87 -3.81 13.68
CA LEU A 76 -19.26 -2.53 13.37
C LEU A 76 -20.04 -1.42 14.08
N ASN A 77 -19.46 -0.79 15.09
CA ASN A 77 -20.02 0.37 15.76
C ASN A 77 -19.40 1.63 15.17
N LEU A 78 -20.19 2.37 14.40
CA LEU A 78 -19.80 3.59 13.73
C LEU A 78 -20.29 4.80 14.53
N ILE A 79 -19.39 5.74 14.84
CA ILE A 79 -19.75 7.08 15.31
C ILE A 79 -19.50 8.08 14.18
N ASP A 80 -20.57 8.66 13.63
CA ASP A 80 -20.44 9.78 12.71
C ASP A 80 -20.17 11.06 13.49
N THR A 81 -19.12 11.82 13.15
CA THR A 81 -18.69 12.99 13.93
C THR A 81 -18.88 14.29 13.16
N PRO A 82 -19.15 15.44 13.78
CA PRO A 82 -19.23 16.72 13.05
C PRO A 82 -17.96 17.06 12.27
N GLY A 83 -18.10 17.67 11.09
CA GLY A 83 -16.96 18.05 10.25
C GLY A 83 -16.53 19.53 10.32
N HIS A 84 -17.32 20.36 11.02
CA HIS A 84 -17.03 21.78 11.20
C HIS A 84 -16.10 22.01 12.40
N VAL A 85 -15.13 22.92 12.27
CA VAL A 85 -14.15 23.26 13.32
C VAL A 85 -14.78 23.67 14.65
N ASP A 86 -15.88 24.42 14.61
CA ASP A 86 -16.72 24.80 15.77
C ASP A 86 -17.23 23.63 16.61
N PHE A 87 -17.27 22.41 16.08
CA PHE A 87 -17.72 21.20 16.78
C PHE A 87 -16.56 20.27 17.18
N GLY A 88 -15.33 20.78 17.25
CA GLY A 88 -14.16 19.98 17.63
C GLY A 88 -14.26 19.26 18.99
N TYR A 89 -15.09 19.76 19.91
CA TYR A 89 -15.38 19.08 21.18
C TYR A 89 -16.15 17.75 21.00
N GLU A 90 -17.13 17.70 20.09
CA GLU A 90 -17.88 16.48 19.74
C GLU A 90 -16.97 15.45 19.07
N VAL A 91 -16.09 15.90 18.18
CA VAL A 91 -15.08 15.05 17.50
C VAL A 91 -14.14 14.42 18.53
N SER A 92 -13.56 15.24 19.42
CA SER A 92 -12.65 14.77 20.48
C SER A 92 -13.30 13.74 21.41
N ARG A 93 -14.56 13.95 21.79
CA ARG A 93 -15.32 13.00 22.62
C ARG A 93 -15.56 11.67 21.90
N SER A 94 -15.92 11.74 20.62
CA SER A 94 -16.20 10.57 19.79
C SER A 94 -14.94 9.74 19.54
N MET A 95 -13.81 10.40 19.28
CA MET A 95 -12.51 9.74 19.11
C MET A 95 -12.02 9.00 20.37
N ARG A 96 -12.42 9.46 21.57
CA ARG A 96 -12.10 8.77 22.83
C ARG A 96 -12.93 7.52 23.08
N ALA A 97 -14.02 7.33 22.34
CA ALA A 97 -14.95 6.21 22.51
C ALA A 97 -14.69 5.04 21.55
N VAL A 98 -13.69 5.15 20.66
CA VAL A 98 -13.44 4.19 19.57
C VAL A 98 -11.95 3.84 19.47
N GLU A 99 -11.65 2.63 18.97
CA GLU A 99 -10.27 2.16 18.78
C GLU A 99 -9.63 2.63 17.45
N GLY A 100 -10.40 3.25 16.55
CA GLY A 100 -9.89 3.75 15.28
C GLY A 100 -10.77 4.83 14.64
N SER A 101 -10.21 5.58 13.68
CA SER A 101 -10.95 6.62 12.95
C SER A 101 -10.65 6.52 11.45
N LEU A 102 -11.71 6.67 10.64
CA LEU A 102 -11.64 6.83 9.20
C LEU A 102 -11.53 8.33 8.91
N LEU A 103 -10.38 8.75 8.38
CA LEU A 103 -10.17 10.11 7.91
C LEU A 103 -10.63 10.22 6.45
N VAL A 104 -11.67 10.99 6.19
CA VAL A 104 -12.17 11.28 4.84
C VAL A 104 -11.69 12.67 4.45
N VAL A 105 -10.85 12.70 3.42
CA VAL A 105 -10.28 13.94 2.88
C VAL A 105 -10.79 14.07 1.45
N ASP A 106 -11.49 15.15 1.16
CA ASP A 106 -11.74 15.54 -0.23
C ASP A 106 -10.40 15.95 -0.85
N ALA A 107 -10.04 15.41 -2.01
CA ALA A 107 -8.78 15.74 -2.67
C ALA A 107 -8.66 17.22 -3.09
N SER A 108 -9.74 18.01 -2.98
CA SER A 108 -9.81 19.43 -3.33
C SER A 108 -9.75 20.40 -2.13
N GLN A 109 -10.05 19.96 -0.90
CA GLN A 109 -10.08 20.81 0.30
C GLN A 109 -9.51 20.08 1.54
N GLY A 110 -8.86 20.79 2.47
CA GLY A 110 -8.32 20.20 3.71
C GLY A 110 -6.96 19.49 3.59
N VAL A 111 -6.26 19.63 2.45
CA VAL A 111 -4.91 19.09 2.24
C VAL A 111 -3.91 19.70 3.24
N GLU A 112 -4.06 20.99 3.57
CA GLU A 112 -3.19 21.67 4.53
C GLU A 112 -3.29 21.07 5.94
N ASP A 113 -4.51 20.78 6.42
CA ASP A 113 -4.72 20.15 7.73
C ASP A 113 -4.17 18.73 7.78
N VAL A 114 -4.22 18.00 6.66
CA VAL A 114 -3.63 16.66 6.53
C VAL A 114 -2.11 16.74 6.58
N LEU A 115 -1.50 17.70 5.88
CA LEU A 115 -0.06 17.94 5.95
C LEU A 115 0.37 18.27 7.39
N GLU A 116 -0.39 19.12 8.10
CA GLU A 116 -0.11 19.43 9.49
C GLU A 116 -0.29 18.22 10.42
N ALA A 117 -1.30 17.39 10.18
CA ALA A 117 -1.50 16.14 10.92
C ALA A 117 -0.38 15.12 10.67
N ILE A 118 0.12 15.02 9.43
CA ILE A 118 1.28 14.19 9.08
C ILE A 118 2.51 14.64 9.88
N VAL A 119 2.77 15.95 9.96
CA VAL A 119 3.91 16.49 10.70
C VAL A 119 3.77 16.31 12.21
N THR A 120 2.58 16.56 12.77
CA THR A 120 2.37 16.59 14.22
C THR A 120 2.09 15.23 14.84
N ARG A 121 1.50 14.29 14.10
CA ARG A 121 1.04 12.99 14.63
C ARG A 121 1.89 11.81 14.21
N LEU A 122 2.59 11.85 13.07
CA LEU A 122 3.44 10.73 12.67
C LEU A 122 4.77 10.76 13.45
N PRO A 123 5.19 9.63 14.01
CA PRO A 123 6.49 9.55 14.64
C PRO A 123 7.59 9.67 13.58
N ALA A 124 8.63 10.44 13.89
CA ALA A 124 9.83 10.50 13.07
C ALA A 124 10.46 9.10 12.91
N PRO A 125 11.06 8.79 11.74
CA PRO A 125 11.77 7.54 11.56
C PRO A 125 12.93 7.46 12.56
N LYS A 126 13.17 6.26 13.08
CA LYS A 126 14.28 5.96 13.99
C LYS A 126 15.36 5.21 13.22
N GLY A 127 16.62 5.54 13.47
CA GLY A 127 17.77 4.88 12.88
C GLY A 127 19.08 5.48 13.39
N ASP A 128 20.16 4.70 13.32
CA ASP A 128 21.50 5.17 13.67
C ASP A 128 22.33 5.38 12.41
N ARG A 129 22.88 6.59 12.24
CA ARG A 129 23.68 6.99 11.08
C ARG A 129 25.06 6.33 11.06
N GLU A 130 25.63 6.03 12.23
CA GLU A 130 26.97 5.46 12.38
C GLU A 130 26.97 3.92 12.36
N ALA A 131 25.79 3.32 12.40
CA ALA A 131 25.61 1.88 12.30
C ALA A 131 25.95 1.35 10.89
N ALA A 132 26.03 0.02 10.77
CA ALA A 132 26.17 -0.62 9.47
C ALA A 132 24.93 -0.35 8.61
N LEU A 133 25.13 -0.14 7.30
CA LEU A 133 24.02 0.10 6.38
C LEU A 133 23.00 -1.04 6.48
N LYS A 134 21.75 -0.65 6.71
CA LYS A 134 20.59 -1.52 6.70
C LYS A 134 19.51 -0.80 5.91
N ALA A 135 19.46 -1.08 4.62
CA ALA A 135 18.44 -0.55 3.73
C ALA A 135 17.49 -1.66 3.29
N MET A 136 16.20 -1.35 3.20
CA MET A 136 15.18 -2.26 2.69
C MET A 136 14.97 -1.99 1.21
N LEU A 137 14.97 -3.05 0.41
CA LEU A 137 14.49 -2.99 -0.97
C LEU A 137 12.96 -2.94 -0.95
N VAL A 138 12.40 -1.77 -1.27
CA VAL A 138 10.95 -1.53 -1.24
C VAL A 138 10.32 -1.98 -2.55
N ASP A 139 10.95 -1.64 -3.66
CA ASP A 139 10.48 -2.00 -5.00
C ASP A 139 11.64 -1.95 -6.00
N SER A 140 11.48 -2.57 -7.17
CA SER A 140 12.44 -2.50 -8.26
C SER A 140 11.76 -2.68 -9.60
N TRP A 141 12.12 -1.86 -10.58
CA TRP A 141 11.60 -1.95 -11.94
C TRP A 141 12.71 -1.71 -12.96
N TYR A 142 12.44 -2.06 -14.22
CA TYR A 142 13.36 -1.80 -15.32
C TYR A 142 13.06 -0.47 -16.00
N ASP A 143 14.08 0.38 -16.14
CA ASP A 143 14.07 1.60 -16.95
C ASP A 143 14.95 1.41 -18.20
N ALA A 144 14.47 1.84 -19.36
CA ALA A 144 15.15 1.61 -20.64
C ALA A 144 16.51 2.32 -20.75
N TYR A 145 16.73 3.42 -20.01
CA TYR A 145 17.95 4.21 -20.06
C TYR A 145 18.84 3.98 -18.83
N LEU A 146 18.22 3.80 -17.66
CA LEU A 146 18.93 3.70 -16.39
C LEU A 146 19.16 2.25 -15.94
N GLY A 147 18.59 1.27 -16.65
CA GLY A 147 18.63 -0.13 -16.25
C GLY A 147 17.70 -0.41 -15.08
N VAL A 148 18.06 -1.34 -14.20
CA VAL A 148 17.24 -1.65 -13.02
C VAL A 148 17.33 -0.51 -12.01
N VAL A 149 16.19 0.13 -11.76
CA VAL A 149 16.03 1.15 -10.71
C VAL A 149 15.49 0.47 -9.47
N VAL A 150 16.18 0.67 -8.35
CA VAL A 150 15.80 0.06 -7.08
C VAL A 150 15.37 1.14 -6.10
N LEU A 151 14.14 1.05 -5.64
CA LEU A 151 13.59 1.89 -4.58
C LEU A 151 13.98 1.31 -3.23
N VAL A 152 14.61 2.13 -2.41
CA VAL A 152 15.15 1.75 -1.11
C VAL A 152 14.68 2.66 0.01
N ARG A 153 14.51 2.06 1.19
CA ARG A 153 14.34 2.77 2.45
C ARG A 153 15.52 2.49 3.37
N ILE A 154 16.21 3.52 3.82
CA ILE A 154 17.33 3.36 4.77
C ILE A 154 16.75 3.27 6.19
N HIS A 155 17.07 2.22 6.93
CA HIS A 155 16.75 2.10 8.35
C HIS A 155 17.91 2.53 9.23
N ASP A 156 19.11 2.02 8.93
CA ASP A 156 20.35 2.34 9.64
C ASP A 156 21.48 2.59 8.63
N GLY A 157 22.48 3.37 9.05
CA GLY A 157 23.65 3.71 8.26
C GLY A 157 23.37 4.72 7.16
N VAL A 158 24.35 4.87 6.25
CA VAL A 158 24.30 5.81 5.12
C VAL A 158 24.68 5.07 3.84
N LEU A 159 23.95 5.35 2.77
CA LEU A 159 24.22 4.86 1.41
C LEU A 159 24.72 6.02 0.55
N LYS A 160 25.88 5.86 -0.10
CA LYS A 160 26.51 6.88 -0.94
C LYS A 160 26.74 6.37 -2.36
N LYS A 161 26.84 7.33 -3.30
CA LYS A 161 27.31 7.03 -4.65
C LYS A 161 28.73 6.44 -4.61
N GLY A 162 28.94 5.34 -5.33
CA GLY A 162 30.21 4.62 -5.38
C GLY A 162 30.37 3.53 -4.33
N ASP A 163 29.43 3.41 -3.38
CA ASP A 163 29.48 2.34 -2.38
C ASP A 163 29.31 0.96 -3.05
N ARG A 164 30.01 -0.03 -2.50
CA ARG A 164 29.79 -1.44 -2.85
C ARG A 164 28.83 -2.04 -1.84
N ILE A 165 27.65 -2.37 -2.33
CA ILE A 165 26.55 -2.93 -1.54
C ILE A 165 26.42 -4.42 -1.79
N ARG A 166 25.88 -5.11 -0.79
CA ARG A 166 25.56 -6.52 -0.84
C ARG A 166 24.11 -6.74 -0.48
N MET A 167 23.43 -7.52 -1.31
CA MET A 167 22.09 -8.04 -1.07
C MET A 167 22.20 -9.22 -0.10
N MET A 168 21.51 -9.18 1.04
CA MET A 168 21.65 -10.18 2.09
C MET A 168 21.01 -11.53 1.71
N MET A 169 19.86 -11.53 1.01
CA MET A 169 19.19 -12.76 0.62
C MET A 169 19.84 -13.43 -0.59
N THR A 170 20.19 -12.67 -1.63
CA THR A 170 20.82 -13.23 -2.84
C THR A 170 22.33 -13.40 -2.70
N GLY A 171 22.96 -12.66 -1.78
CA GLY A 171 24.41 -12.62 -1.61
C GLY A 171 25.15 -11.82 -2.69
N ALA A 172 24.43 -11.29 -3.69
CA ALA A 172 24.99 -10.56 -4.82
C ALA A 172 25.56 -9.19 -4.38
N THR A 173 26.68 -8.80 -4.99
CA THR A 173 27.35 -7.53 -4.74
C THR A 173 27.25 -6.62 -5.94
N HIS A 174 26.86 -5.37 -5.71
CA HIS A 174 26.70 -4.36 -6.76
C HIS A 174 27.35 -3.04 -6.34
N SER A 175 27.79 -2.24 -7.32
CA SER A 175 28.22 -0.86 -7.11
C SER A 175 27.09 0.11 -7.34
N VAL A 176 26.93 1.08 -6.44
CA VAL A 176 25.98 2.17 -6.58
C VAL A 176 26.53 3.20 -7.58
N GLU A 177 25.92 3.29 -8.75
CA GLU A 177 26.34 4.21 -9.82
C GLU A 177 25.63 5.56 -9.69
N ARG A 178 24.34 5.53 -9.42
CA ARG A 178 23.52 6.71 -9.15
C ARG A 178 22.64 6.46 -7.94
N LEU A 179 22.34 7.54 -7.24
CA LEU A 179 21.53 7.55 -6.03
C LEU A 179 20.78 8.88 -5.99
N GLY A 180 19.54 8.85 -5.54
CA GLY A 180 18.69 10.03 -5.57
C GLY A 180 17.38 9.86 -4.84
N VAL A 181 16.57 10.91 -4.90
CA VAL A 181 15.20 10.94 -4.37
C VAL A 181 14.23 11.32 -5.48
N PHE A 182 12.96 10.94 -5.32
CA PHE A 182 11.90 11.36 -6.22
C PHE A 182 11.32 12.70 -5.74
N ARG A 183 11.50 13.74 -6.55
CA ARG A 183 10.87 15.06 -6.38
C ARG A 183 10.00 15.35 -7.59
N PRO A 184 8.82 14.72 -7.63
CA PRO A 184 8.13 14.15 -8.80
C PRO A 184 8.96 13.56 -9.96
N LYS A 185 10.11 14.15 -10.28
CA LYS A 185 11.14 13.65 -11.19
C LYS A 185 12.31 13.07 -10.38
N MET A 186 13.14 12.29 -11.05
CA MET A 186 14.38 11.78 -10.45
C MET A 186 15.38 12.94 -10.26
N GLU A 187 15.80 13.15 -9.01
CA GLU A 187 16.85 14.10 -8.66
C GLU A 187 17.99 13.35 -7.98
N ASP A 188 19.23 13.56 -8.46
CA ASP A 188 20.41 12.91 -7.90
C ASP A 188 20.71 13.50 -6.51
N ALA A 189 21.04 12.62 -5.56
CA ALA A 189 21.47 12.98 -4.21
C ALA A 189 22.89 12.46 -3.95
N ALA A 190 23.62 13.11 -3.05
CA ALA A 190 24.98 12.68 -2.70
C ALA A 190 24.98 11.42 -1.81
N GLU A 191 24.01 11.35 -0.90
CA GLU A 191 23.86 10.27 0.08
C GLU A 191 22.39 10.13 0.50
N LEU A 192 22.01 8.93 0.95
CA LEU A 192 20.74 8.64 1.62
C LEU A 192 21.05 8.19 3.06
N GLY A 193 20.47 8.88 4.04
CA GLY A 193 20.64 8.61 5.47
C GLY A 193 19.46 7.88 6.11
N PRO A 194 19.54 7.55 7.42
CA PRO A 194 18.50 6.81 8.12
C PRO A 194 17.13 7.48 8.04
N GLY A 195 16.11 6.70 7.71
CA GLY A 195 14.73 7.16 7.55
C GLY A 195 14.39 7.66 6.14
N GLU A 196 15.39 7.94 5.31
CA GLU A 196 15.15 8.42 3.95
C GLU A 196 14.72 7.29 3.01
N ILE A 197 13.89 7.67 2.04
CA ILE A 197 13.47 6.82 0.93
C ILE A 197 14.00 7.46 -0.35
N GLY A 198 14.67 6.67 -1.16
CA GLY A 198 15.22 7.11 -2.42
C GLY A 198 15.39 5.96 -3.37
N TYR A 199 16.01 6.22 -4.51
CA TYR A 199 16.38 5.19 -5.46
C TYR A 199 17.89 5.12 -5.61
N PHE A 200 18.35 3.96 -6.07
CA PHE A 200 19.68 3.85 -6.63
C PHE A 200 19.63 3.03 -7.92
N THR A 201 20.62 3.25 -8.77
CA THR A 201 20.89 2.43 -9.94
C THR A 201 22.30 1.88 -9.82
N GLY A 202 22.50 0.68 -10.35
CA GLY A 202 23.81 0.04 -10.35
C GLY A 202 23.89 -0.96 -11.49
N SER A 203 25.02 -1.68 -11.55
CA SER A 203 25.32 -2.66 -12.59
C SER A 203 24.52 -3.96 -12.44
N ILE A 204 23.22 -3.85 -12.13
CA ILE A 204 22.26 -4.93 -11.95
C ILE A 204 21.67 -5.24 -13.33
N LYS A 205 21.90 -6.44 -13.83
CA LYS A 205 21.47 -6.84 -15.18
C LYS A 205 20.02 -7.32 -15.21
N GLN A 206 19.53 -7.91 -14.12
CA GLN A 206 18.21 -8.51 -14.06
C GLN A 206 17.50 -8.11 -12.77
N VAL A 207 16.23 -7.74 -12.88
CA VAL A 207 15.37 -7.41 -11.71
C VAL A 207 15.21 -8.62 -10.77
N ARG A 208 15.43 -9.84 -11.26
CA ARG A 208 15.41 -11.07 -10.44
C ARG A 208 16.53 -11.12 -9.39
N ASP A 209 17.62 -10.39 -9.60
CA ASP A 209 18.72 -10.27 -8.64
C ASP A 209 18.35 -9.35 -7.46
N THR A 210 17.30 -8.55 -7.62
CA THR A 210 16.74 -7.62 -6.63
C THR A 210 15.39 -8.11 -6.13
N ARG A 211 15.40 -8.89 -5.05
CA ARG A 211 14.16 -9.36 -4.44
C ARG A 211 13.55 -8.27 -3.55
N VAL A 212 12.28 -7.95 -3.78
CA VAL A 212 11.52 -7.06 -2.90
C VAL A 212 11.53 -7.60 -1.48
N GLY A 213 11.89 -6.75 -0.51
CA GLY A 213 12.09 -7.11 0.89
C GLY A 213 13.49 -7.56 1.25
N ASP A 214 14.43 -7.59 0.30
CA ASP A 214 15.84 -7.84 0.64
C ASP A 214 16.42 -6.71 1.49
N THR A 215 17.40 -7.09 2.32
CA THR A 215 18.19 -6.14 3.10
C THR A 215 19.50 -5.88 2.37
N ILE A 216 19.74 -4.61 2.08
CA ILE A 216 20.94 -4.11 1.44
C ILE A 216 21.87 -3.60 2.53
N THR A 217 23.13 -4.03 2.50
CA THR A 217 24.18 -3.62 3.44
C THR A 217 25.49 -3.32 2.71
N HIS A 218 26.48 -2.77 3.41
CA HIS A 218 27.81 -2.53 2.83
C HIS A 218 28.59 -3.84 2.73
N GLU A 219 29.31 -4.06 1.62
CA GLU A 219 30.12 -5.27 1.41
C GLU A 219 31.19 -5.45 2.52
N ARG A 220 31.83 -4.36 2.93
CA ARG A 220 32.91 -4.37 3.93
C ARG A 220 32.42 -4.32 5.38
N ARG A 221 31.19 -3.87 5.60
CA ARG A 221 30.60 -3.67 6.93
C ARG A 221 29.16 -4.19 6.91
N LEU A 222 29.05 -5.51 6.99
CA LEU A 222 27.77 -6.21 6.97
C LEU A 222 26.95 -5.89 8.22
N CYS A 223 25.65 -5.69 8.05
CA CYS A 223 24.70 -5.64 9.15
C CYS A 223 24.58 -7.02 9.83
N ALA A 224 24.43 -7.05 11.15
CA ALA A 224 24.41 -8.31 11.92
C ALA A 224 23.12 -9.13 11.69
N GLN A 225 22.01 -8.46 11.39
CA GLN A 225 20.71 -9.08 11.19
C GLN A 225 20.01 -8.43 10.00
N ALA A 226 19.52 -9.27 9.07
CA ALA A 226 18.63 -8.84 8.00
C ALA A 226 17.33 -8.30 8.59
N LEU A 227 16.70 -7.36 7.89
CA LEU A 227 15.33 -6.98 8.16
C LEU A 227 14.42 -8.20 7.93
N PRO A 228 13.31 -8.31 8.69
CA PRO A 228 12.29 -9.31 8.40
C PRO A 228 11.75 -9.05 6.98
N GLY A 229 12.25 -9.83 6.02
CA GLY A 229 11.90 -9.68 4.62
C GLY A 229 10.44 -10.01 4.33
N TYR A 230 10.00 -9.74 3.11
CA TYR A 230 8.67 -10.15 2.68
C TYR A 230 8.60 -11.66 2.47
N LYS A 231 7.45 -12.25 2.81
CA LYS A 231 7.13 -13.59 2.34
C LYS A 231 6.99 -13.54 0.82
N PRO A 232 7.56 -14.50 0.07
CA PRO A 232 7.40 -14.53 -1.37
C PRO A 232 5.90 -14.57 -1.71
N ALA A 233 5.53 -13.78 -2.72
CA ALA A 233 4.21 -13.84 -3.34
C ALA A 233 3.95 -15.29 -3.79
N GLN A 234 2.93 -15.94 -3.20
CA GLN A 234 2.53 -17.28 -3.59
C GLN A 234 1.40 -17.19 -4.61
N PRO A 235 1.61 -17.67 -5.84
CA PRO A 235 0.54 -17.74 -6.83
C PRO A 235 -0.55 -18.69 -6.34
N VAL A 236 -1.80 -18.26 -6.44
CA VAL A 236 -2.98 -19.04 -6.04
C VAL A 236 -3.85 -19.44 -7.23
N VAL A 237 -3.69 -18.77 -8.37
CA VAL A 237 -4.37 -19.09 -9.63
C VAL A 237 -3.33 -19.43 -10.68
N PHE A 238 -3.60 -20.46 -11.49
CA PHE A 238 -2.72 -20.87 -12.58
C PHE A 238 -3.53 -21.00 -13.87
N CYS A 239 -2.97 -20.56 -15.00
CA CYS A 239 -3.54 -20.81 -16.32
C CYS A 239 -2.44 -21.14 -17.33
N GLY A 240 -2.80 -21.90 -18.36
CA GLY A 240 -1.93 -22.16 -19.51
C GLY A 240 -2.18 -21.14 -20.60
N LEU A 241 -1.13 -20.42 -21.00
CA LEU A 241 -1.14 -19.49 -22.12
C LEU A 241 -0.46 -20.17 -23.32
N PHE A 242 -1.23 -20.35 -24.39
CA PHE A 242 -0.77 -20.92 -25.65
C PHE A 242 -1.06 -19.93 -26.78
N PRO A 243 -0.11 -19.71 -27.69
CA PRO A 243 -0.36 -18.89 -28.86
C PRO A 243 -1.36 -19.61 -29.78
N VAL A 244 -2.20 -18.85 -30.49
CA VAL A 244 -3.15 -19.44 -31.46
C VAL A 244 -2.39 -19.97 -32.68
N ASP A 245 -1.34 -19.27 -33.09
CA ASP A 245 -0.39 -19.72 -34.10
C ASP A 245 0.97 -20.02 -33.46
N SER A 246 1.49 -21.23 -33.71
CA SER A 246 2.84 -21.65 -33.33
C SER A 246 3.97 -20.69 -33.75
N SER A 247 3.78 -19.92 -34.83
CA SER A 247 4.76 -18.94 -35.29
C SER A 247 4.95 -17.76 -34.32
N GLU A 248 3.95 -17.48 -33.48
CA GLU A 248 3.96 -16.38 -32.50
C GLU A 248 4.58 -16.78 -31.15
N PHE A 249 5.02 -18.03 -31.00
CA PHE A 249 5.57 -18.53 -29.74
C PHE A 249 6.75 -17.68 -29.23
N GLU A 250 7.66 -17.27 -30.11
CA GLU A 250 8.79 -16.42 -29.72
C GLU A 250 8.34 -15.02 -29.25
N ALA A 251 7.32 -14.45 -29.89
CA ALA A 251 6.75 -13.17 -29.47
C ALA A 251 6.05 -13.28 -28.10
N LEU A 252 5.33 -14.37 -27.87
CA LEU A 252 4.71 -14.66 -26.57
C LEU A 252 5.77 -14.84 -25.48
N ARG A 253 6.85 -15.59 -25.76
CA ARG A 253 7.97 -15.76 -24.82
C ARG A 253 8.58 -14.42 -24.44
N GLU A 254 8.88 -13.57 -25.43
CA GLU A 254 9.46 -12.25 -25.17
C GLU A 254 8.50 -11.35 -24.37
N ALA A 255 7.20 -11.41 -24.64
CA ALA A 255 6.20 -10.67 -23.88
C ALA A 255 6.11 -11.12 -22.41
N ILE A 256 6.10 -12.43 -22.16
CA ILE A 256 6.09 -13.02 -20.81
C ILE A 256 7.37 -12.67 -20.05
N GLU A 257 8.53 -12.74 -20.70
CA GLU A 257 9.81 -12.35 -20.09
C GLU A 257 9.82 -10.86 -19.70
N LYS A 258 9.31 -9.98 -20.56
CA LYS A 258 9.17 -8.54 -20.25
C LYS A 258 8.18 -8.29 -19.12
N LEU A 259 7.06 -9.02 -19.08
CA LEU A 259 6.08 -8.90 -18.00
C LEU A 259 6.69 -9.33 -16.65
N ALA A 260 7.38 -10.46 -16.63
CA ALA A 260 8.04 -11.00 -15.44
C ALA A 260 9.21 -10.14 -14.93
N LEU A 261 9.74 -9.22 -15.74
CA LEU A 261 10.74 -8.25 -15.28
C LEU A 261 10.11 -7.12 -14.45
N ASN A 262 8.85 -6.78 -14.69
CA ASN A 262 8.17 -5.69 -14.00
C ASN A 262 7.24 -6.18 -12.89
N ASP A 263 6.73 -7.41 -12.99
CA ASP A 263 5.87 -8.01 -11.97
C ASP A 263 6.59 -9.14 -11.24
N ALA A 264 7.02 -8.85 -10.01
CA ALA A 264 7.71 -9.82 -9.15
C ALA A 264 6.80 -10.94 -8.62
N SER A 265 5.47 -10.81 -8.74
CA SER A 265 4.50 -11.79 -8.28
C SER A 265 4.03 -12.75 -9.37
N PHE A 266 4.23 -12.39 -10.64
CA PHE A 266 3.96 -13.24 -11.79
C PHE A 266 5.01 -14.34 -11.92
N THR A 267 4.55 -15.58 -12.12
CA THR A 267 5.43 -16.75 -12.30
C THR A 267 5.08 -17.46 -13.60
N TYR A 268 6.05 -18.09 -14.25
CA TYR A 268 5.80 -18.87 -15.46
C TYR A 268 6.77 -20.04 -15.59
N GLU A 269 6.29 -21.13 -16.19
CA GLU A 269 7.07 -22.31 -16.57
C GLU A 269 6.69 -22.72 -18.00
N MET A 270 7.65 -23.24 -18.79
CA MET A 270 7.33 -23.75 -20.12
C MET A 270 6.47 -25.00 -20.00
N GLU A 271 5.39 -25.05 -20.78
CA GLU A 271 4.48 -26.17 -20.84
C GLU A 271 4.28 -26.61 -22.30
N THR A 272 4.19 -27.92 -22.52
CA THR A 272 3.93 -28.49 -23.85
C THR A 272 2.61 -29.26 -23.83
N SER A 273 1.73 -28.90 -24.76
CA SER A 273 0.44 -29.56 -24.98
C SER A 273 0.45 -30.31 -26.31
N ALA A 274 -0.09 -31.53 -26.32
CA ALA A 274 -0.20 -32.33 -27.53
C ALA A 274 -1.12 -31.69 -28.60
N ALA A 275 -2.11 -30.89 -28.16
CA ALA A 275 -3.09 -30.26 -29.05
C ALA A 275 -2.72 -28.82 -29.41
N LEU A 276 -2.08 -28.09 -28.50
CA LEU A 276 -1.81 -26.65 -28.62
C LEU A 276 -0.32 -26.32 -28.86
N GLY A 277 0.55 -27.33 -28.81
CA GLY A 277 1.99 -27.14 -28.99
C GLY A 277 2.68 -26.52 -27.76
N PHE A 278 3.65 -25.64 -28.00
CA PHE A 278 4.43 -24.99 -26.95
C PHE A 278 3.70 -23.78 -26.37
N GLY A 279 3.70 -23.67 -25.04
CA GLY A 279 3.13 -22.53 -24.33
C GLY A 279 3.77 -22.37 -22.95
N PHE A 280 3.07 -21.66 -22.08
CA PHE A 280 3.53 -21.35 -20.73
C PHE A 280 2.42 -21.61 -19.72
N ARG A 281 2.77 -22.25 -18.62
CA ARG A 281 1.94 -22.27 -17.43
C ARG A 281 2.28 -21.08 -16.56
N CYS A 282 1.34 -20.16 -16.42
CA CYS A 282 1.49 -18.90 -15.72
C CYS A 282 0.76 -18.93 -14.37
N GLY A 283 1.38 -18.40 -13.33
CA GLY A 283 0.84 -18.29 -11.97
C GLY A 283 0.60 -16.84 -11.58
N PHE A 284 -0.59 -16.58 -11.02
CA PHE A 284 -1.11 -15.27 -10.64
C PHE A 284 -1.56 -15.24 -9.17
N LEU A 285 -1.70 -14.03 -8.61
CA LEU A 285 -2.12 -13.81 -7.21
C LEU A 285 -3.64 -13.90 -6.99
N GLY A 286 -4.44 -13.96 -8.05
CA GLY A 286 -5.90 -13.97 -7.96
C GLY A 286 -6.53 -14.04 -9.35
N LEU A 287 -7.85 -13.94 -9.43
CA LEU A 287 -8.57 -13.99 -10.71
C LEU A 287 -8.54 -12.68 -11.51
N LEU A 288 -8.33 -11.55 -10.83
CA LEU A 288 -8.27 -10.23 -11.46
C LEU A 288 -6.86 -9.88 -11.94
N HIS A 289 -5.85 -10.38 -11.21
CA HIS A 289 -4.45 -10.31 -11.62
C HIS A 289 -4.26 -11.26 -12.81
#